data_AF-A0A9D1PB99-F1
#
_entry.id   AF-A0A9D1PB99-F1
#
_cell.length_a   1.000
_cell.length_b   1.000
_cell.length_c   1.000
_cell.angle_alpha   90.00
_cell.angle_beta   90.00
_cell.angle_gamma   90.00
#
_symmetry.space_group_name_H-M   'P 1'
#
loop_
_entity.id
_entity.type
_entity.pdbx_description
1 polymer ?
#
loop_
_entity_poly.entity_id
_entity_poly.type
_entity_poly.pdbx_seq_one_letter_code
_entity_poly.pdbx_strand_id
1 'polypeptide(L)'
;MKKKIILLTCCLLLAASGCRNQRAEGEEKEQENPKIQEENQEQPEETKTEKEIPPDEELSLQENSETHIEVSDYFQNYQQLVDILGMEHTEGWQLSDTDSYKKDNFYLEWLDDAFSMKNEGTDYISLYDITIGDNITDADTAMKENGWSTYYTNENTSAYLTTINDRAFMASFDANEEGKVTFWYLNNWPQGEDIYEVLNGQIYAEESEGSQETPAAVSEWKQAYIDYINNHGQFETSKLVNINNDEIPELYINFGSTASGDVLCSYAGGTIIEQPMYNYGFSYIEGQNLFRDLGGHMDVYYDKIYTIQDGQFVLLYSGDYGAEDNTNVQLDESGMPIYNYYWEGTQVSSQEEYMDLLNQVYNTDQAITPYDGAQYEGGRYVGNGLCDYNEIIEAINNY
;
A
#
# COMPACT_ATOMS: atom_id res chain seq x y z
N MET A 1 3.86 -22.55 -11.67
CA MET A 1 2.44 -22.21 -11.42
C MET A 1 2.33 -20.70 -11.50
N LYS A 2 1.75 -20.17 -12.59
CA LYS A 2 1.60 -18.74 -12.82
C LYS A 2 0.29 -18.29 -12.17
N LYS A 3 0.35 -17.47 -11.13
CA LYS A 3 -0.83 -16.73 -10.64
C LYS A 3 -0.96 -15.48 -11.53
N LYS A 4 -2.10 -15.34 -12.20
CA LYS A 4 -2.48 -14.15 -12.96
C LYS A 4 -2.86 -13.07 -11.97
N ILE A 5 -2.20 -11.92 -12.05
CA ILE A 5 -2.64 -10.66 -11.44
C ILE A 5 -3.83 -10.18 -12.30
N ILE A 6 -4.99 -10.01 -11.67
CA ILE A 6 -6.17 -9.38 -12.27
C ILE A 6 -6.03 -7.89 -11.96
N LEU A 7 -5.54 -7.13 -12.93
CA LEU A 7 -5.72 -5.68 -12.96
C LEU A 7 -7.20 -5.46 -13.31
N LEU A 8 -8.00 -4.98 -12.37
CA LEU A 8 -9.40 -4.61 -12.63
C LEU A 8 -9.40 -3.25 -13.33
N THR A 9 -9.09 -3.24 -14.62
CA THR A 9 -9.33 -2.07 -15.47
C THR A 9 -10.84 -1.91 -15.61
N CYS A 10 -11.41 -0.84 -15.06
CA CYS A 10 -12.76 -0.39 -15.37
C CYS A 10 -12.82 0.00 -16.86
N CYS A 11 -13.05 -0.99 -17.72
CA CYS A 11 -13.40 -0.75 -19.11
C CYS A 11 -14.89 -0.47 -19.22
N LEU A 12 -15.22 0.74 -19.66
CA LEU A 12 -16.53 1.10 -20.20
C LEU A 12 -17.02 0.04 -21.19
N LEU A 13 -18.19 -0.54 -20.94
CA LEU A 13 -18.98 -1.24 -21.94
C LEU A 13 -20.03 -0.28 -22.50
N LEU A 14 -19.68 0.38 -23.60
CA LEU A 14 -20.64 0.99 -24.52
C LEU A 14 -21.47 -0.13 -25.17
N ALA A 15 -22.73 -0.27 -24.75
CA ALA A 15 -23.70 -1.14 -25.40
C ALA A 15 -24.25 -0.47 -26.67
N ALA A 16 -23.69 -0.82 -27.83
CA ALA A 16 -24.35 -0.61 -29.12
C ALA A 16 -25.23 -1.82 -29.45
N SER A 17 -26.50 -1.52 -29.72
CA SER A 17 -27.59 -2.44 -30.02
C SER A 17 -27.42 -3.20 -31.34
N GLY A 18 -27.85 -4.46 -31.37
CA GLY A 18 -27.87 -5.27 -32.59
C GLY A 18 -28.67 -6.56 -32.43
N CYS A 19 -29.95 -6.52 -32.81
CA CYS A 19 -30.86 -7.66 -32.90
C CYS A 19 -30.25 -8.88 -33.64
N ARG A 20 -30.42 -10.10 -33.09
CA ARG A 20 -30.99 -11.21 -33.87
C ARG A 20 -31.44 -12.41 -33.03
N ASN A 21 -32.66 -12.81 -33.36
CA ASN A 21 -33.46 -13.93 -32.89
C ASN A 21 -32.91 -15.28 -33.41
N GLN A 22 -32.91 -16.34 -32.59
CA GLN A 22 -33.30 -17.71 -32.99
C GLN A 22 -33.39 -18.68 -31.81
N ARG A 23 -34.09 -19.79 -32.08
CA ARG A 23 -34.96 -20.63 -31.23
C ARG A 23 -34.41 -22.07 -31.17
N ALA A 24 -34.92 -22.86 -30.21
CA ALA A 24 -35.12 -24.33 -30.16
C ALA A 24 -34.33 -25.05 -29.03
N GLU A 25 -35.01 -25.58 -28.00
CA GLU A 25 -35.56 -26.96 -27.81
C GLU A 25 -34.55 -27.90 -27.11
N GLY A 26 -34.83 -28.33 -25.87
CA GLY A 26 -35.24 -29.71 -25.49
C GLY A 26 -34.15 -30.29 -24.53
N GLU A 27 -34.35 -31.16 -23.55
CA GLU A 27 -35.42 -32.04 -23.08
C GLU A 27 -35.23 -32.36 -21.58
N GLU A 28 -36.36 -32.75 -20.98
CA GLU A 28 -36.70 -33.49 -19.75
C GLU A 28 -35.63 -34.22 -18.89
N LYS A 29 -35.85 -34.23 -17.56
CA LYS A 29 -36.32 -35.44 -16.85
C LYS A 29 -36.90 -35.18 -15.45
N GLU A 30 -38.00 -35.89 -15.21
CA GLU A 30 -38.89 -35.92 -14.05
C GLU A 30 -38.27 -36.51 -12.77
N GLN A 31 -38.83 -36.14 -11.61
CA GLN A 31 -39.28 -37.10 -10.59
C GLN A 31 -40.40 -36.49 -9.70
N GLU A 32 -41.58 -37.12 -9.72
CA GLU A 32 -42.77 -36.90 -8.87
C GLU A 32 -42.53 -37.32 -7.39
N ASN A 33 -42.91 -36.52 -6.37
CA ASN A 33 -44.21 -36.40 -5.64
C ASN A 33 -44.46 -37.56 -4.62
N PRO A 34 -45.31 -37.47 -3.54
CA PRO A 34 -46.53 -36.68 -3.43
C PRO A 34 -46.92 -35.96 -2.11
N LYS A 35 -47.69 -34.87 -2.32
CA LYS A 35 -48.95 -34.41 -1.67
C LYS A 35 -49.15 -34.57 -0.16
N ILE A 36 -49.61 -33.48 0.49
CA ILE A 36 -50.94 -33.41 1.17
C ILE A 36 -51.58 -32.03 0.90
N GLN A 37 -52.89 -32.04 0.70
CA GLN A 37 -53.81 -30.97 0.30
C GLN A 37 -54.51 -30.29 1.50
N GLU A 38 -55.17 -29.17 1.17
CA GLU A 38 -56.43 -28.62 1.74
C GLU A 38 -56.32 -27.81 3.06
N GLU A 39 -57.03 -26.70 3.28
CA GLU A 39 -58.24 -26.15 2.67
C GLU A 39 -58.42 -24.66 3.05
N ASN A 40 -59.14 -23.91 2.20
CA ASN A 40 -59.64 -22.54 2.46
C ASN A 40 -60.59 -22.48 3.66
N GLN A 41 -60.73 -21.30 4.29
CA GLN A 41 -62.05 -20.69 4.49
C GLN A 41 -62.01 -19.21 4.90
N GLU A 42 -62.96 -18.48 4.33
CA GLU A 42 -63.23 -17.04 4.41
C GLU A 42 -63.81 -16.57 5.75
N GLN A 43 -63.72 -15.24 5.90
CA GLN A 43 -64.36 -14.25 6.78
C GLN A 43 -65.82 -14.54 7.24
N PRO A 44 -66.32 -13.87 8.31
CA PRO A 44 -66.97 -12.56 8.08
C PRO A 44 -66.79 -11.49 9.19
N GLU A 45 -67.10 -10.25 8.80
CA GLU A 45 -67.17 -9.01 9.58
C GLU A 45 -68.25 -9.01 10.68
N GLU A 46 -68.07 -8.18 11.71
CA GLU A 46 -69.13 -7.30 12.24
C GLU A 46 -68.56 -6.15 13.09
N THR A 47 -69.33 -5.06 13.18
CA THR A 47 -68.87 -3.67 13.25
C THR A 47 -69.17 -2.94 14.57
N LYS A 48 -68.39 -1.86 14.82
CA LYS A 48 -68.71 -0.59 15.51
C LYS A 48 -68.93 -0.54 17.04
N THR A 49 -68.10 0.27 17.72
CA THR A 49 -68.62 1.44 18.45
C THR A 49 -67.58 2.57 18.51
N GLU A 50 -68.10 3.77 18.31
CA GLU A 50 -67.47 5.06 18.03
C GLU A 50 -67.35 5.91 19.30
N LYS A 51 -66.29 6.73 19.40
CA LYS A 51 -66.24 7.92 20.26
C LYS A 51 -65.49 9.04 19.55
N GLU A 52 -66.17 10.18 19.41
CA GLU A 52 -65.81 11.39 18.67
C GLU A 52 -64.74 12.28 19.38
N ILE A 53 -63.62 12.55 18.69
CA ILE A 53 -63.04 13.84 18.15
C ILE A 53 -63.55 15.16 18.78
N PRO A 54 -62.73 16.20 19.13
CA PRO A 54 -62.04 17.11 18.16
C PRO A 54 -60.79 17.94 18.66
N PRO A 55 -60.23 18.92 17.91
CA PRO A 55 -60.08 19.10 16.44
C PRO A 55 -58.63 19.40 15.99
N ASP A 56 -58.39 19.26 14.68
CA ASP A 56 -57.42 20.00 13.85
C ASP A 56 -55.96 20.10 14.31
N GLU A 57 -55.16 19.08 13.99
CA GLU A 57 -54.03 19.34 13.09
C GLU A 57 -54.29 18.48 11.85
N GLU A 58 -54.86 19.14 10.84
CA GLU A 58 -54.68 18.81 9.45
C GLU A 58 -53.17 18.70 9.22
N LEU A 59 -52.60 17.52 9.50
CA LEU A 59 -51.33 17.11 8.94
C LEU A 59 -51.63 16.93 7.46
N SER A 60 -51.54 18.07 6.80
CA SER A 60 -51.39 18.18 5.37
C SER A 60 -50.58 16.98 4.93
N LEU A 61 -51.16 16.23 3.99
CA LEU A 61 -50.39 15.58 2.97
C LEU A 61 -49.58 16.70 2.32
N GLN A 62 -48.47 17.08 2.95
CA GLN A 62 -47.38 17.71 2.28
C GLN A 62 -46.98 16.67 1.26
N GLU A 63 -47.43 16.89 0.02
CA GLU A 63 -46.65 16.58 -1.16
C GLU A 63 -45.20 16.73 -0.73
N ASN A 64 -44.51 15.60 -0.57
CA ASN A 64 -43.17 15.55 -0.04
C ASN A 64 -42.36 16.42 -1.00
N SER A 65 -42.10 17.67 -0.62
CA SER A 65 -41.11 18.50 -1.27
C SER A 65 -39.88 17.63 -1.23
N GLU A 66 -39.42 17.16 -2.39
CA GLU A 66 -38.32 16.21 -2.52
C GLU A 66 -37.27 16.58 -1.50
N THR A 67 -37.22 15.80 -0.41
CA THR A 67 -36.36 16.12 0.72
C THR A 67 -34.96 15.93 0.20
N HIS A 68 -34.30 17.04 -0.08
CA HIS A 68 -32.92 17.00 -0.52
C HIS A 68 -32.09 16.35 0.59
N ILE A 69 -31.32 15.32 0.24
CA ILE A 69 -30.50 14.56 1.18
C ILE A 69 -29.03 14.81 0.88
N GLU A 70 -28.33 15.35 1.88
CA GLU A 70 -26.87 15.45 1.89
C GLU A 70 -26.27 14.20 2.54
N VAL A 71 -25.59 13.36 1.77
CA VAL A 71 -25.11 12.06 2.26
C VAL A 71 -23.91 12.18 3.20
N SER A 72 -23.17 13.29 3.17
CA SER A 72 -22.05 13.52 4.09
C SER A 72 -22.47 13.59 5.57
N ASP A 73 -23.71 13.97 5.85
CA ASP A 73 -24.30 13.93 7.20
C ASP A 73 -24.48 12.49 7.74
N TYR A 74 -24.44 11.49 6.86
CA TYR A 74 -24.78 10.10 7.18
C TYR A 74 -23.60 9.13 7.11
N PHE A 75 -22.35 9.57 6.94
CA PHE A 75 -21.20 8.64 6.84
C PHE A 75 -21.06 7.68 8.03
N GLN A 76 -21.51 8.08 9.22
CA GLN A 76 -21.46 7.24 10.43
C GLN A 76 -22.76 6.47 10.69
N ASN A 77 -23.85 6.82 9.99
CA ASN A 77 -25.19 6.26 10.18
C ASN A 77 -25.87 5.94 8.84
N TYR A 78 -25.09 5.50 7.85
CA TYR A 78 -25.53 5.38 6.46
C TYR A 78 -26.74 4.45 6.29
N GLN A 79 -26.91 3.47 7.17
CA GLN A 79 -28.04 2.55 7.16
C GLN A 79 -29.39 3.27 7.34
N GLN A 80 -29.43 4.42 8.01
CA GLN A 80 -30.66 5.21 8.19
C GLN A 80 -31.21 5.75 6.86
N LEU A 81 -30.35 5.88 5.84
CA LEU A 81 -30.77 6.32 4.51
C LEU A 81 -31.81 5.37 3.89
N VAL A 82 -31.78 4.08 4.23
CA VAL A 82 -32.78 3.11 3.76
C VAL A 82 -34.19 3.52 4.17
N ASP A 83 -34.39 3.86 5.45
CA ASP A 83 -35.69 4.26 5.97
C ASP A 83 -36.06 5.69 5.54
N ILE A 84 -35.09 6.62 5.57
CA ILE A 84 -35.30 8.04 5.21
C ILE A 84 -35.74 8.19 3.75
N LEU A 85 -35.10 7.45 2.84
CA LEU A 85 -35.38 7.50 1.40
C LEU A 85 -36.47 6.50 0.98
N GLY A 86 -36.87 5.59 1.87
CA GLY A 86 -37.75 4.47 1.54
C GLY A 86 -37.15 3.60 0.43
N MET A 87 -35.90 3.17 0.60
CA MET A 87 -35.17 2.37 -0.38
C MET A 87 -35.67 0.93 -0.40
N GLU A 88 -35.67 0.31 -1.59
CA GLU A 88 -36.05 -1.08 -1.79
C GLU A 88 -34.81 -1.96 -1.94
N HIS A 89 -34.90 -3.22 -1.53
CA HIS A 89 -33.80 -4.18 -1.69
C HIS A 89 -33.48 -4.42 -3.18
N THR A 90 -32.20 -4.54 -3.51
CA THR A 90 -31.68 -4.85 -4.86
C THR A 90 -30.62 -5.95 -4.80
N GLU A 91 -30.24 -6.51 -5.95
CA GLU A 91 -29.05 -7.36 -6.04
C GLU A 91 -27.78 -6.54 -5.76
N GLY A 92 -26.81 -7.17 -5.08
CA GLY A 92 -25.53 -6.54 -4.82
C GLY A 92 -24.72 -6.33 -6.09
N TRP A 93 -24.03 -5.20 -6.19
CA TRP A 93 -23.34 -4.78 -7.42
C TRP A 93 -21.83 -4.71 -7.28
N GLN A 94 -21.29 -4.69 -6.06
CA GLN A 94 -19.85 -4.55 -5.85
C GLN A 94 -19.31 -5.56 -4.83
N LEU A 95 -20.03 -5.76 -3.74
CA LEU A 95 -19.69 -6.70 -2.69
C LEU A 95 -20.52 -7.99 -2.84
N SER A 96 -19.96 -9.13 -2.41
CA SER A 96 -20.69 -10.41 -2.38
C SER A 96 -21.35 -10.64 -1.02
N ASP A 97 -22.56 -11.23 -1.01
CA ASP A 97 -23.34 -11.53 0.21
C ASP A 97 -23.68 -10.29 1.06
N THR A 98 -24.24 -9.26 0.42
CA THR A 98 -24.43 -7.93 1.02
C THR A 98 -25.87 -7.49 1.21
N ASP A 99 -26.01 -6.50 2.08
CA ASP A 99 -27.20 -5.68 2.23
C ASP A 99 -27.16 -4.57 1.18
N SER A 100 -28.01 -4.67 0.15
CA SER A 100 -27.97 -3.79 -1.02
C SER A 100 -29.34 -3.19 -1.29
N TYR A 101 -29.42 -1.86 -1.35
CA TYR A 101 -30.66 -1.10 -1.48
C TYR A 101 -30.58 -0.07 -2.59
N LYS A 102 -31.73 0.23 -3.19
CA LYS A 102 -31.87 1.18 -4.28
C LYS A 102 -33.13 2.04 -4.10
N LYS A 103 -33.00 3.31 -4.43
CA LYS A 103 -34.12 4.22 -4.68
C LYS A 103 -33.83 5.00 -5.96
N ASP A 104 -34.69 4.87 -6.95
CA ASP A 104 -34.54 5.53 -8.26
C ASP A 104 -33.16 5.25 -8.91
N ASN A 105 -32.24 6.21 -8.97
CA ASN A 105 -30.87 5.98 -9.48
C ASN A 105 -29.79 6.08 -8.38
N PHE A 106 -30.19 6.04 -7.12
CA PHE A 106 -29.30 6.03 -5.96
C PHE A 106 -29.24 4.64 -5.34
N TYR A 107 -28.03 4.24 -4.96
CA TYR A 107 -27.73 2.91 -4.45
C TYR A 107 -26.87 3.01 -3.19
N LEU A 108 -27.17 2.17 -2.20
CA LEU A 108 -26.41 1.98 -0.96
C LEU A 108 -26.22 0.48 -0.69
N GLU A 109 -24.97 0.05 -0.54
CA GLU A 109 -24.59 -1.33 -0.25
C GLU A 109 -23.59 -1.37 0.88
N TRP A 110 -23.69 -2.39 1.75
CA TRP A 110 -22.70 -2.60 2.79
C TRP A 110 -22.50 -4.08 3.14
N LEU A 111 -21.33 -4.37 3.70
CA LEU A 111 -20.96 -5.62 4.34
C LEU A 111 -20.19 -5.29 5.62
N ASP A 112 -20.69 -5.79 6.76
CA ASP A 112 -20.18 -5.44 8.08
C ASP A 112 -20.14 -3.91 8.29
N ASP A 113 -18.95 -3.31 8.32
CA ASP A 113 -18.75 -1.88 8.51
C ASP A 113 -18.31 -1.15 7.22
N ALA A 114 -18.06 -1.89 6.14
CA ALA A 114 -17.71 -1.36 4.83
C ALA A 114 -18.97 -1.04 4.03
N PHE A 115 -19.05 0.16 3.44
CA PHE A 115 -20.16 0.58 2.61
C PHE A 115 -19.70 1.27 1.31
N SER A 116 -20.59 1.21 0.33
CA SER A 116 -20.49 1.92 -0.95
C SER A 116 -21.81 2.60 -1.26
N MET A 117 -21.74 3.82 -1.80
CA MET A 117 -22.87 4.57 -2.33
C MET A 117 -22.57 5.03 -3.75
N LYS A 118 -23.60 5.08 -4.59
CA LYS A 118 -23.50 5.72 -5.91
C LYS A 118 -24.80 6.39 -6.30
N ASN A 119 -24.67 7.46 -7.08
CA ASN A 119 -25.79 8.12 -7.72
C ASN A 119 -25.53 8.19 -9.23
N GLU A 120 -26.45 7.63 -10.00
CA GLU A 120 -26.40 7.54 -11.46
C GLU A 120 -27.45 8.43 -12.14
N GLY A 121 -28.19 9.27 -11.40
CA GLY A 121 -29.21 10.11 -12.06
C GLY A 121 -30.31 10.73 -11.19
N THR A 122 -30.18 10.81 -9.87
CA THR A 122 -31.12 11.56 -9.02
C THR A 122 -30.53 12.90 -8.60
N ASP A 123 -31.31 13.97 -8.67
CA ASP A 123 -30.87 15.34 -8.34
C ASP A 123 -31.17 15.76 -6.88
N TYR A 124 -32.05 15.04 -6.19
CA TYR A 124 -32.40 15.28 -4.78
C TYR A 124 -31.43 14.66 -3.77
N ILE A 125 -30.30 14.08 -4.20
CA ILE A 125 -29.26 13.52 -3.32
C ILE A 125 -27.90 14.09 -3.69
N SER A 126 -27.27 14.78 -2.74
CA SER A 126 -25.97 15.42 -2.89
C SER A 126 -24.87 14.75 -2.06
N LEU A 127 -23.63 14.96 -2.49
CA LEU A 127 -22.41 14.76 -1.72
C LEU A 127 -21.64 16.08 -1.66
N TYR A 128 -21.56 16.69 -0.48
CA TYR A 128 -21.01 18.03 -0.27
C TYR A 128 -21.66 19.09 -1.18
N ASP A 129 -23.00 19.12 -1.20
CA ASP A 129 -23.84 19.97 -2.05
C ASP A 129 -23.72 19.72 -3.57
N ILE A 130 -22.97 18.69 -3.99
CA ILE A 130 -22.84 18.31 -5.41
C ILE A 130 -23.88 17.27 -5.79
N THR A 131 -24.69 17.59 -6.80
CA THR A 131 -25.70 16.68 -7.35
C THR A 131 -25.49 16.42 -8.85
N ILE A 132 -26.30 15.52 -9.41
CA ILE A 132 -26.29 15.22 -10.83
C ILE A 132 -26.68 16.48 -11.63
N GLY A 133 -25.86 16.88 -12.59
CA GLY A 133 -26.04 18.06 -13.44
C GLY A 133 -25.20 19.29 -13.05
N ASP A 134 -24.54 19.27 -11.88
CA ASP A 134 -23.60 20.32 -11.47
C ASP A 134 -22.30 20.26 -12.27
N ASN A 135 -21.47 21.31 -12.20
CA ASN A 135 -20.19 21.30 -12.91
C ASN A 135 -19.16 20.47 -12.13
N ILE A 136 -18.34 19.69 -12.82
CA ILE A 136 -17.26 18.91 -12.19
C ILE A 136 -16.23 19.81 -11.48
N THR A 137 -16.07 21.07 -11.91
CA THR A 137 -15.24 22.07 -11.23
C THR A 137 -15.81 22.52 -9.89
N ASP A 138 -17.15 22.54 -9.76
CA ASP A 138 -17.81 22.85 -8.50
C ASP A 138 -17.62 21.68 -7.53
N ALA A 139 -17.65 20.45 -8.05
CA ALA A 139 -17.33 19.24 -7.27
C ALA A 139 -15.91 19.26 -6.74
N ASP A 140 -14.93 19.59 -7.57
CA ASP A 140 -13.54 19.72 -7.14
C ASP A 140 -13.36 20.74 -6.02
N THR A 141 -14.02 21.89 -6.14
CA THR A 141 -14.00 22.94 -5.12
C THR A 141 -14.61 22.43 -3.82
N ALA A 142 -15.81 21.84 -3.87
CA ALA A 142 -16.52 21.34 -2.70
C ALA A 142 -15.73 20.26 -1.94
N MET A 143 -15.12 19.32 -2.67
CA MET A 143 -14.33 18.25 -2.05
C MET A 143 -13.09 18.81 -1.34
N LYS A 144 -12.32 19.69 -2.00
CA LYS A 144 -11.13 20.33 -1.41
C LYS A 144 -11.47 21.19 -0.19
N GLU A 145 -12.55 21.98 -0.25
CA GLU A 145 -13.02 22.80 0.88
C GLU A 145 -13.43 21.96 2.10
N ASN A 146 -13.89 20.73 1.86
CA ASN A 146 -14.26 19.77 2.90
C ASN A 146 -13.10 18.83 3.32
N GLY A 147 -11.85 19.19 3.00
CA GLY A 147 -10.67 18.49 3.50
C GLY A 147 -10.38 17.16 2.79
N TRP A 148 -10.83 17.01 1.55
CA TRP A 148 -10.46 15.89 0.70
C TRP A 148 -9.24 16.22 -0.14
N SER A 149 -8.32 15.26 -0.23
CA SER A 149 -7.16 15.32 -1.12
C SER A 149 -7.55 14.78 -2.49
N THR A 150 -7.19 15.48 -3.57
CA THR A 150 -7.36 14.93 -4.91
C THR A 150 -6.48 13.69 -5.06
N TYR A 151 -7.07 12.61 -5.55
CA TYR A 151 -6.42 11.34 -5.83
C TYR A 151 -6.11 11.18 -7.33
N TYR A 152 -7.09 11.54 -8.16
CA TYR A 152 -6.99 11.45 -9.62
C TYR A 152 -7.88 12.51 -10.25
N THR A 153 -7.44 13.15 -11.33
CA THR A 153 -8.32 13.98 -12.15
C THR A 153 -7.97 13.88 -13.64
N ASN A 154 -8.98 13.93 -14.48
CA ASN A 154 -8.87 14.12 -15.93
C ASN A 154 -10.01 15.04 -16.41
N GLU A 155 -10.17 15.22 -17.73
CA GLU A 155 -11.19 16.12 -18.29
C GLU A 155 -12.64 15.82 -17.83
N ASN A 156 -12.96 14.55 -17.55
CA ASN A 156 -14.33 14.10 -17.26
C ASN A 156 -14.47 13.32 -15.95
N THR A 157 -13.38 13.05 -15.23
CA THR A 157 -13.42 12.23 -14.00
C THR A 157 -12.52 12.85 -12.95
N SER A 158 -13.01 12.95 -11.73
CA SER A 158 -12.22 13.38 -10.57
C SER A 158 -12.46 12.44 -9.40
N ALA A 159 -11.41 12.05 -8.69
CA ALA A 159 -11.46 11.20 -7.51
C ALA A 159 -10.66 11.82 -6.37
N TYR A 160 -11.11 11.56 -5.14
CA TYR A 160 -10.66 12.20 -3.92
C TYR A 160 -10.57 11.19 -2.79
N LEU A 161 -9.63 11.41 -1.88
CA LEU A 161 -9.40 10.61 -0.68
C LEU A 161 -9.44 11.49 0.58
N THR A 162 -9.97 10.96 1.67
CA THR A 162 -9.84 11.59 3.00
C THR A 162 -9.88 10.55 4.13
N THR A 163 -9.54 10.98 5.34
CA THR A 163 -9.68 10.17 6.56
C THR A 163 -10.72 10.80 7.48
N ILE A 164 -11.75 10.04 7.85
CA ILE A 164 -12.82 10.46 8.77
C ILE A 164 -12.89 9.43 9.89
N ASN A 165 -12.69 9.87 11.13
CA ASN A 165 -12.64 9.00 12.32
C ASN A 165 -11.70 7.78 12.14
N ASP A 166 -10.47 8.05 11.69
CA ASP A 166 -9.44 7.04 11.42
C ASP A 166 -9.80 5.99 10.36
N ARG A 167 -10.85 6.24 9.56
CA ARG A 167 -11.23 5.40 8.42
C ARG A 167 -11.01 6.15 7.10
N ALA A 168 -10.41 5.47 6.14
CA ALA A 168 -10.19 5.98 4.79
C ALA A 168 -11.50 6.01 3.99
N PHE A 169 -11.72 7.08 3.24
CA PHE A 169 -12.83 7.23 2.30
C PHE A 169 -12.31 7.62 0.93
N MET A 170 -12.99 7.16 -0.12
CA MET A 170 -12.79 7.61 -1.49
C MET A 170 -14.12 8.05 -2.09
N ALA A 171 -14.11 9.18 -2.78
CA ALA A 171 -15.21 9.68 -3.57
C ALA A 171 -14.74 9.95 -4.99
N SER A 172 -15.61 9.75 -5.98
CA SER A 172 -15.32 10.08 -7.38
C SER A 172 -16.55 10.61 -8.09
N PHE A 173 -16.32 11.48 -9.08
CA PHE A 173 -17.34 12.11 -9.91
C PHE A 173 -16.96 11.89 -11.37
N ASP A 174 -17.92 11.47 -12.19
CA ASP A 174 -17.79 11.47 -13.65
C ASP A 174 -18.74 12.49 -14.27
N ALA A 175 -18.26 13.18 -15.30
CA ALA A 175 -18.96 14.19 -16.05
C ALA A 175 -19.06 13.84 -17.55
N ASN A 176 -20.03 14.46 -18.22
CA ASN A 176 -20.14 14.41 -19.67
C ASN A 176 -19.17 15.43 -20.34
N GLU A 177 -19.15 15.44 -21.68
CA GLU A 177 -18.31 16.34 -22.48
C GLU A 177 -18.58 17.85 -22.23
N GLU A 178 -19.70 18.21 -21.61
CA GLU A 178 -20.03 19.59 -21.20
C GLU A 178 -19.54 19.92 -19.78
N GLY A 179 -18.85 18.99 -19.11
CA GLY A 179 -18.37 19.12 -17.75
C GLY A 179 -19.46 18.96 -16.69
N LYS A 180 -20.62 18.37 -17.04
CA LYS A 180 -21.73 18.15 -16.12
C LYS A 180 -21.64 16.79 -15.45
N VAL A 181 -21.68 16.76 -14.12
CA VAL A 181 -21.69 15.53 -13.32
C VAL A 181 -22.86 14.65 -13.75
N THR A 182 -22.54 13.43 -14.15
CA THR A 182 -23.51 12.38 -14.54
C THR A 182 -23.49 11.20 -13.58
N PHE A 183 -22.47 11.12 -12.74
CA PHE A 183 -22.28 10.04 -11.79
C PHE A 183 -21.43 10.52 -10.62
N TRP A 184 -21.75 10.04 -9.41
CA TRP A 184 -20.80 10.05 -8.31
C TRP A 184 -20.83 8.75 -7.52
N TYR A 185 -19.69 8.45 -6.91
CA TYR A 185 -19.46 7.24 -6.11
C TYR A 185 -18.71 7.60 -4.83
N LEU A 186 -19.01 6.88 -3.75
CA LEU A 186 -18.39 7.03 -2.44
C LEU A 186 -18.22 5.66 -1.80
N ASN A 187 -17.09 5.41 -1.13
CA ASN A 187 -16.91 4.26 -0.24
C ASN A 187 -15.97 4.58 0.92
N ASN A 188 -16.02 3.73 1.96
CA ASN A 188 -15.16 3.80 3.15
C ASN A 188 -14.15 2.63 3.24
N TRP A 189 -13.85 2.02 2.11
CA TRP A 189 -12.94 0.87 1.98
C TRP A 189 -12.08 0.99 0.71
N PRO A 190 -11.42 2.13 0.48
CA PRO A 190 -10.75 2.33 -0.79
C PRO A 190 -9.59 1.34 -0.97
N GLN A 191 -9.39 0.86 -2.20
CA GLN A 191 -8.35 -0.13 -2.54
C GLN A 191 -7.38 0.46 -3.57
N GLY A 192 -6.08 0.34 -3.31
CA GLY A 192 -5.01 0.97 -4.08
C GLY A 192 -3.72 1.00 -3.25
N GLU A 193 -2.58 0.78 -3.90
CA GLU A 193 -1.28 0.72 -3.22
C GLU A 193 -0.80 2.12 -2.75
N ASP A 194 -1.31 3.18 -3.39
CA ASP A 194 -0.97 4.59 -3.21
C ASP A 194 -1.93 5.37 -2.27
N ILE A 195 -3.02 4.74 -1.81
CA ILE A 195 -4.04 5.41 -0.96
C ILE A 195 -3.44 5.93 0.34
N TYR A 196 -2.58 5.14 0.99
CA TYR A 196 -1.97 5.52 2.26
C TYR A 196 -1.10 6.78 2.11
N GLU A 197 -0.38 6.87 1.00
CA GLU A 197 0.51 8.00 0.69
C GLU A 197 -0.29 9.28 0.42
N VAL A 198 -1.37 9.19 -0.37
CA VAL A 198 -2.24 10.32 -0.69
C VAL A 198 -2.95 10.84 0.57
N LEU A 199 -3.44 9.94 1.43
CA LEU A 199 -4.10 10.31 2.70
C LEU A 199 -3.14 10.97 3.70
N ASN A 200 -1.86 10.64 3.64
CA ASN A 200 -0.83 11.23 4.49
C ASN A 200 -0.17 12.46 3.85
N GLY A 201 -0.70 12.96 2.72
CA GLY A 201 -0.22 14.17 2.05
C GLY A 201 1.11 14.00 1.33
N GLN A 202 1.46 12.77 0.93
CA GLN A 202 2.71 12.43 0.25
C GLN A 202 2.60 12.48 -1.29
N ILE A 203 1.39 12.67 -1.86
CA ILE A 203 1.14 12.86 -3.30
C ILE A 203 0.10 13.98 -3.50
N TYR A 204 0.34 14.92 -4.42
CA TYR A 204 -0.69 15.80 -4.98
C TYR A 204 -1.12 15.25 -6.34
N ALA A 205 -2.41 15.07 -6.57
CA ALA A 205 -2.91 14.63 -7.87
C ALA A 205 -2.52 15.60 -8.99
N GLU A 206 -2.18 15.00 -10.13
CA GLU A 206 -1.80 15.68 -11.37
C GLU A 206 -2.93 16.59 -11.88
N GLU A 207 -2.66 17.89 -12.03
CA GLU A 207 -3.32 18.73 -13.02
C GLU A 207 -2.28 19.10 -14.08
N SER A 208 -2.47 18.59 -15.30
CA SER A 208 -1.66 18.98 -16.45
C SER A 208 -2.09 20.35 -16.95
N GLU A 209 -1.20 21.35 -16.89
CA GLU A 209 -0.76 22.17 -18.02
C GLU A 209 0.09 23.37 -17.56
N GLY A 210 1.22 23.60 -18.24
CA GLY A 210 1.78 24.96 -18.38
C GLY A 210 2.88 25.41 -17.42
N SER A 211 4.09 24.86 -17.57
CA SER A 211 5.40 25.54 -17.41
C SER A 211 5.59 26.56 -16.26
N GLN A 212 6.26 26.17 -15.18
CA GLN A 212 7.67 26.47 -14.88
C GLN A 212 8.01 26.10 -13.42
N GLU A 213 9.12 25.35 -13.29
CA GLU A 213 9.80 24.85 -12.08
C GLU A 213 9.14 23.63 -11.40
N THR A 214 9.43 22.45 -11.98
CA THR A 214 9.21 21.10 -11.44
C THR A 214 9.97 20.86 -10.14
N PRO A 215 9.33 20.50 -9.02
CA PRO A 215 9.95 19.69 -7.98
C PRO A 215 10.29 18.32 -8.60
N ALA A 216 11.50 17.84 -8.35
CA ALA A 216 12.14 16.72 -9.05
C ALA A 216 11.22 15.48 -9.17
N ALA A 217 11.24 14.87 -10.35
CA ALA A 217 10.72 13.52 -10.57
C ALA A 217 11.20 12.59 -9.45
N VAL A 218 10.26 11.95 -8.74
CA VAL A 218 10.60 10.94 -7.75
C VAL A 218 11.33 9.82 -8.50
N SER A 219 12.60 9.65 -8.17
CA SER A 219 13.42 8.62 -8.79
C SER A 219 12.90 7.24 -8.37
N GLU A 220 12.69 6.32 -9.31
CA GLU A 220 12.10 4.99 -9.05
C GLU A 220 12.80 4.24 -7.90
N TRP A 221 14.12 4.42 -7.75
CA TRP A 221 14.89 3.80 -6.68
C TRP A 221 14.53 4.34 -5.27
N LYS A 222 14.14 5.61 -5.17
CA LYS A 222 13.75 6.22 -3.89
C LYS A 222 12.50 5.56 -3.35
N GLN A 223 11.48 5.43 -4.20
CA GLN A 223 10.25 4.75 -3.82
C GLN A 223 10.51 3.28 -3.49
N ALA A 224 11.31 2.59 -4.31
CA ALA A 224 11.64 1.19 -4.04
C ALA A 224 12.27 1.01 -2.65
N TYR A 225 13.23 1.86 -2.25
CA TYR A 225 13.83 1.80 -0.91
C TYR A 225 12.83 2.14 0.20
N ILE A 226 11.97 3.12 0.00
CA ILE A 226 10.89 3.46 0.95
C ILE A 226 9.96 2.25 1.15
N ASP A 227 9.52 1.62 0.06
CA ASP A 227 8.67 0.42 0.11
C ASP A 227 9.38 -0.73 0.83
N TYR A 228 10.67 -0.93 0.57
CA TYR A 228 11.47 -1.96 1.22
C TYR A 228 11.56 -1.75 2.74
N ILE A 229 11.82 -0.52 3.17
CA ILE A 229 11.86 -0.09 4.57
C ILE A 229 10.51 -0.33 5.24
N ASN A 230 9.41 0.09 4.58
CA ASN A 230 8.05 -0.07 5.10
C ASN A 230 7.65 -1.54 5.26
N ASN A 231 8.07 -2.41 4.33
CA ASN A 231 7.75 -3.82 4.35
C ASN A 231 8.56 -4.63 5.38
N HIS A 232 9.78 -4.20 5.71
CA HIS A 232 10.64 -4.90 6.69
C HIS A 232 10.38 -4.47 8.14
N GLY A 233 9.76 -3.32 8.36
CA GLY A 233 9.38 -2.86 9.70
C GLY A 233 10.56 -2.32 10.52
N GLN A 234 10.71 -2.77 11.76
CA GLN A 234 11.69 -2.21 12.70
C GLN A 234 13.11 -2.73 12.45
N PHE A 235 14.06 -1.79 12.36
CA PHE A 235 15.50 -2.02 12.38
C PHE A 235 16.16 -1.09 13.41
N GLU A 236 17.41 -1.38 13.79
CA GLU A 236 18.13 -0.57 14.77
C GLU A 236 18.65 0.72 14.14
N THR A 237 19.27 0.62 12.96
CA THR A 237 19.79 1.78 12.23
C THR A 237 19.94 1.49 10.74
N SER A 238 19.99 2.55 9.94
CA SER A 238 20.17 2.50 8.50
C SER A 238 21.03 3.66 8.01
N LYS A 239 21.53 3.57 6.78
CA LYS A 239 22.31 4.65 6.15
C LYS A 239 22.33 4.48 4.63
N LEU A 240 22.26 5.59 3.90
CA LEU A 240 22.63 5.62 2.48
C LEU A 240 24.15 5.69 2.35
N VAL A 241 24.74 4.77 1.60
CA VAL A 241 26.19 4.62 1.41
C VAL A 241 26.55 4.63 -0.06
N ASN A 242 27.70 5.22 -0.40
CA ASN A 242 28.22 5.23 -1.77
C ASN A 242 29.22 4.08 -1.95
N ILE A 243 28.79 2.98 -2.57
CA ILE A 243 29.69 1.85 -2.83
C ILE A 243 30.41 2.02 -4.15
N ASN A 244 29.70 2.28 -5.24
CA ASN A 244 30.23 2.17 -6.60
C ASN A 244 30.38 3.51 -7.36
N ASN A 245 30.11 4.64 -6.70
CA ASN A 245 30.18 5.99 -7.26
C ASN A 245 29.26 6.21 -8.47
N ASP A 246 28.09 5.57 -8.50
CA ASP A 246 27.01 5.90 -9.41
C ASP A 246 26.04 6.94 -8.78
N GLU A 247 24.93 7.22 -9.48
CA GLU A 247 23.94 8.22 -9.05
C GLU A 247 22.96 7.70 -7.98
N ILE A 248 22.94 6.39 -7.73
CA ILE A 248 22.01 5.71 -6.83
C ILE A 248 22.79 5.19 -5.61
N PRO A 249 22.51 5.68 -4.40
CA PRO A 249 23.19 5.15 -3.23
C PRO A 249 22.73 3.72 -2.93
N GLU A 250 23.58 2.94 -2.27
CA GLU A 250 23.17 1.71 -1.61
C GLU A 250 22.52 2.01 -0.26
N LEU A 251 21.52 1.22 0.12
CA LEU A 251 20.87 1.31 1.43
C LEU A 251 21.43 0.22 2.36
N TYR A 252 22.14 0.64 3.40
CA TYR A 252 22.55 -0.23 4.50
C TYR A 252 21.49 -0.23 5.60
N ILE A 253 21.15 -1.43 6.13
CA ILE A 253 20.28 -1.61 7.29
C ILE A 253 20.89 -2.61 8.26
N ASN A 254 20.89 -2.26 9.55
CA ASN A 254 21.25 -3.13 10.67
C ASN A 254 20.00 -3.46 11.49
N PHE A 255 19.69 -4.74 11.67
CA PHE A 255 18.48 -5.18 12.38
C PHE A 255 18.68 -5.35 13.90
N GLY A 256 19.85 -5.00 14.45
CA GLY A 256 20.13 -4.94 15.89
C GLY A 256 20.33 -6.28 16.58
N SER A 257 20.47 -7.39 15.83
CA SER A 257 20.83 -8.67 16.42
C SER A 257 21.65 -9.54 15.47
N THR A 258 22.51 -10.39 16.03
CA THR A 258 23.28 -11.38 15.27
C THR A 258 22.40 -12.33 14.45
N ALA A 259 21.21 -12.67 14.96
CA ALA A 259 20.29 -13.57 14.26
C ALA A 259 19.63 -12.92 13.05
N SER A 260 19.32 -11.63 13.14
CA SER A 260 18.74 -10.85 12.05
C SER A 260 19.79 -10.38 11.04
N GLY A 261 21.01 -10.13 11.51
CA GLY A 261 22.11 -9.66 10.66
C GLY A 261 21.95 -8.23 10.19
N ASP A 262 22.68 -7.93 9.12
CA ASP A 262 22.62 -6.68 8.38
C ASP A 262 22.21 -6.99 6.93
N VAL A 263 21.80 -5.97 6.19
CA VAL A 263 21.56 -6.08 4.74
C VAL A 263 22.08 -4.84 4.03
N LEU A 264 22.70 -5.05 2.87
CA LEU A 264 22.99 -4.00 1.90
C LEU A 264 22.03 -4.18 0.71
N CYS A 265 21.32 -3.12 0.37
CA CYS A 265 20.42 -3.07 -0.76
C CYS A 265 21.01 -2.17 -1.85
N SER A 266 20.88 -2.57 -3.11
CA SER A 266 21.11 -1.72 -4.27
C SER A 266 19.87 -1.75 -5.17
N TYR A 267 19.71 -0.79 -6.07
CA TYR A 267 18.60 -0.74 -7.02
C TYR A 267 19.14 -0.82 -8.45
N ALA A 268 18.71 -1.84 -9.18
CA ALA A 268 19.10 -2.03 -10.57
C ALA A 268 18.00 -2.71 -11.37
N GLY A 269 17.79 -2.27 -12.62
CA GLY A 269 16.86 -2.92 -13.53
C GLY A 269 15.39 -2.92 -13.05
N GLY A 270 14.99 -1.91 -12.27
CA GLY A 270 13.61 -1.80 -11.79
C GLY A 270 13.33 -2.56 -10.49
N THR A 271 14.35 -3.10 -9.81
CA THR A 271 14.16 -3.93 -8.62
C THR A 271 15.26 -3.73 -7.59
N ILE A 272 14.95 -4.09 -6.35
CA ILE A 272 15.92 -4.15 -5.26
C ILE A 272 16.64 -5.48 -5.31
N ILE A 273 17.96 -5.40 -5.14
CA ILE A 273 18.84 -6.52 -4.90
C ILE A 273 19.40 -6.42 -3.48
N GLU A 274 19.45 -7.54 -2.79
CA GLU A 274 19.85 -7.62 -1.39
C GLU A 274 21.12 -8.46 -1.24
N GLN A 275 22.01 -8.02 -0.35
CA GLN A 275 23.09 -8.84 0.20
C GLN A 275 22.94 -8.89 1.72
N PRO A 276 22.39 -9.98 2.27
CA PRO A 276 22.43 -10.24 3.71
C PRO A 276 23.87 -10.42 4.18
N MET A 277 24.18 -9.89 5.35
CA MET A 277 25.52 -9.86 5.94
C MET A 277 25.48 -10.17 7.43
N TYR A 278 26.63 -10.52 8.00
CA TYR A 278 26.75 -10.70 9.43
C TYR A 278 26.57 -9.36 10.16
N ASN A 279 25.99 -9.42 11.35
CA ASN A 279 25.70 -8.20 12.12
C ASN A 279 26.98 -7.43 12.49
N TYR A 280 27.00 -6.14 12.18
CA TYR A 280 28.17 -5.25 12.27
C TYR A 280 29.38 -5.69 11.43
N GLY A 281 29.17 -6.58 10.45
CA GLY A 281 30.21 -7.10 9.56
C GLY A 281 30.53 -6.21 8.38
N PHE A 282 29.73 -5.17 8.16
CA PHE A 282 29.78 -4.35 6.96
C PHE A 282 30.86 -3.26 7.02
N SER A 283 31.75 -3.27 6.01
CA SER A 283 32.68 -2.18 5.73
C SER A 283 32.85 -2.00 4.22
N TYR A 284 33.18 -0.80 3.76
CA TYR A 284 33.29 -0.50 2.33
C TYR A 284 34.39 0.53 2.03
N ILE A 285 34.90 0.50 0.80
CA ILE A 285 35.78 1.55 0.30
C ILE A 285 34.93 2.49 -0.55
N GLU A 286 34.64 3.66 0.00
CA GLU A 286 33.68 4.61 -0.57
C GLU A 286 33.96 4.92 -2.05
N GLY A 287 32.95 4.68 -2.90
CA GLY A 287 33.00 4.92 -4.33
C GLY A 287 33.94 4.04 -5.16
N GLN A 288 34.58 3.01 -4.58
CA GLN A 288 35.51 2.13 -5.28
C GLN A 288 34.91 0.78 -5.71
N ASN A 289 33.60 0.62 -5.57
CA ASN A 289 32.82 -0.56 -5.91
C ASN A 289 33.27 -1.83 -5.19
N LEU A 290 33.65 -1.69 -3.91
CA LEU A 290 34.12 -2.78 -3.06
C LEU A 290 33.55 -2.66 -1.66
N PHE A 291 32.95 -3.75 -1.18
CA PHE A 291 32.55 -3.88 0.21
C PHE A 291 32.88 -5.27 0.76
N ARG A 292 32.93 -5.35 2.10
CA ARG A 292 33.31 -6.53 2.86
C ARG A 292 32.20 -6.88 3.84
N ASP A 293 31.84 -8.16 3.85
CA ASP A 293 31.08 -8.82 4.90
C ASP A 293 32.07 -9.64 5.75
N LEU A 294 32.39 -9.12 6.93
CA LEU A 294 33.16 -9.81 7.97
C LEU A 294 32.18 -10.48 8.93
N GLY A 295 32.26 -11.79 9.08
CA GLY A 295 31.32 -12.50 9.94
C GLY A 295 31.91 -13.68 10.69
N GLY A 296 31.06 -14.29 11.51
CA GLY A 296 31.41 -15.50 12.24
C GLY A 296 31.14 -15.46 13.73
N HIS A 297 31.11 -16.65 14.33
CA HIS A 297 30.80 -16.85 15.73
C HIS A 297 31.47 -18.14 16.24
N MET A 298 31.83 -18.19 17.52
CA MET A 298 32.46 -19.37 18.17
C MET A 298 33.70 -19.84 17.40
N ASP A 299 34.70 -18.96 17.30
CA ASP A 299 36.01 -19.28 16.75
C ASP A 299 36.01 -19.76 15.29
N VAL A 300 34.97 -19.41 14.53
CA VAL A 300 34.84 -19.67 13.09
C VAL A 300 34.39 -18.38 12.41
N TYR A 301 35.25 -17.82 11.56
CA TYR A 301 35.11 -16.50 10.96
C TYR A 301 35.39 -16.51 9.47
N TYR A 302 34.88 -15.49 8.78
CA TYR A 302 35.08 -15.32 7.35
C TYR A 302 35.19 -13.86 6.95
N ASP A 303 35.82 -13.65 5.80
CA ASP A 303 35.84 -12.41 5.05
C ASP A 303 35.32 -12.64 3.65
N LYS A 304 34.28 -11.90 3.25
CA LYS A 304 33.76 -11.95 1.88
C LYS A 304 33.82 -10.58 1.25
N ILE A 305 34.55 -10.47 0.14
CA ILE A 305 34.72 -9.23 -0.60
C ILE A 305 33.82 -9.27 -1.83
N TYR A 306 32.95 -8.27 -1.94
CA TYR A 306 31.96 -8.16 -3.00
C TYR A 306 32.18 -6.91 -3.83
N THR A 307 31.63 -6.95 -5.05
CA THR A 307 31.49 -5.82 -5.95
C THR A 307 30.08 -5.77 -6.51
N ILE A 308 29.67 -4.62 -7.05
CA ILE A 308 28.43 -4.48 -7.81
C ILE A 308 28.76 -4.58 -9.28
N GLN A 309 28.21 -5.59 -9.96
CA GLN A 309 28.39 -5.79 -11.40
C GLN A 309 27.05 -6.15 -12.04
N ASP A 310 26.70 -5.45 -13.13
CA ASP A 310 25.49 -5.68 -13.92
C ASP A 310 24.20 -5.71 -13.06
N GLY A 311 24.16 -4.86 -12.03
CA GLY A 311 23.03 -4.80 -11.11
C GLY A 311 22.89 -6.04 -10.23
N GLN A 312 24.01 -6.65 -9.81
CA GLN A 312 24.06 -7.76 -8.87
C GLN A 312 25.25 -7.61 -7.93
N PHE A 313 25.13 -8.11 -6.70
CA PHE A 313 26.26 -8.30 -5.81
C PHE A 313 27.03 -9.56 -6.21
N VAL A 314 28.32 -9.41 -6.52
CA VAL A 314 29.19 -10.49 -6.98
C VAL A 314 30.31 -10.70 -5.97
N LEU A 315 30.40 -11.91 -5.42
CA LEU A 315 31.51 -12.32 -4.57
C LEU A 315 32.79 -12.41 -5.41
N LEU A 316 33.81 -11.63 -5.05
CA LEU A 316 35.12 -11.64 -5.69
C LEU A 316 36.12 -12.53 -4.96
N TYR A 317 36.16 -12.43 -3.63
CA TYR A 317 37.12 -13.14 -2.80
C TYR A 317 36.49 -13.57 -1.48
N SER A 318 37.02 -14.65 -0.94
CA SER A 318 36.63 -15.31 0.28
C SER A 318 37.86 -15.70 1.09
N GLY A 319 37.83 -15.39 2.37
CA GLY A 319 38.76 -15.88 3.37
C GLY A 319 37.99 -16.52 4.51
N ASP A 320 38.54 -17.58 5.07
CA ASP A 320 37.99 -18.26 6.25
C ASP A 320 39.11 -18.43 7.27
N TYR A 321 38.81 -18.20 8.54
CA TYR A 321 39.77 -18.46 9.60
C TYR A 321 39.08 -18.85 10.90
N GLY A 322 39.76 -19.67 11.70
CA GLY A 322 39.18 -20.14 12.94
C GLY A 322 39.90 -21.34 13.53
N ALA A 323 39.39 -21.80 14.67
CA ALA A 323 39.88 -23.01 15.33
C ALA A 323 39.59 -24.24 14.46
N GLU A 324 40.52 -25.18 14.40
CA GLU A 324 40.31 -26.48 13.73
C GLU A 324 39.14 -27.26 14.35
N ASP A 325 39.02 -27.20 15.67
CA ASP A 325 37.91 -27.73 16.45
C ASP A 325 37.40 -26.63 17.40
N ASN A 326 36.32 -25.96 17.02
CA ASN A 326 35.72 -24.89 17.81
C ASN A 326 34.97 -25.37 19.07
N THR A 327 34.90 -26.68 19.32
CA THR A 327 34.42 -27.24 20.59
C THR A 327 35.55 -27.38 21.61
N ASN A 328 36.80 -27.31 21.16
CA ASN A 328 38.01 -27.47 21.96
C ASN A 328 39.14 -26.59 21.41
N VAL A 329 38.96 -25.27 21.51
CA VAL A 329 39.91 -24.26 21.02
C VAL A 329 41.28 -24.45 21.67
N GLN A 330 42.29 -24.67 20.83
CA GLN A 330 43.68 -24.75 21.27
C GLN A 330 44.26 -23.35 21.45
N LEU A 331 45.09 -23.16 22.47
CA LEU A 331 45.72 -21.87 22.79
C LEU A 331 47.24 -21.95 22.62
N ASP A 332 47.85 -20.85 22.18
CA ASP A 332 49.29 -20.71 22.12
C ASP A 332 49.92 -20.40 23.51
N GLU A 333 51.24 -20.22 23.55
CA GLU A 333 51.97 -19.91 24.80
C GLU A 333 51.55 -18.58 25.45
N SER A 334 50.94 -17.67 24.68
CA SER A 334 50.42 -16.39 25.16
C SER A 334 48.96 -16.46 25.61
N GLY A 335 48.31 -17.61 25.42
CA GLY A 335 46.90 -17.83 25.74
C GLY A 335 45.93 -17.39 24.65
N MET A 336 46.42 -17.12 23.42
CA MET A 336 45.60 -16.73 22.28
C MET A 336 45.14 -17.96 21.49
N PRO A 337 43.92 -17.97 20.92
CA PRO A 337 43.46 -19.06 20.06
C PRO A 337 44.39 -19.32 18.87
N ILE A 338 44.66 -20.60 18.61
CA ILE A 338 45.39 -21.04 17.42
C ILE A 338 44.37 -21.25 16.30
N TYR A 339 44.47 -20.43 15.26
CA TYR A 339 43.61 -20.51 14.09
C TYR A 339 44.32 -21.04 12.86
N ASN A 340 43.57 -21.75 12.04
CA ASN A 340 43.90 -22.03 10.65
C ASN A 340 43.31 -20.92 9.78
N TYR A 341 44.04 -20.54 8.73
CA TYR A 341 43.66 -19.47 7.81
C TYR A 341 43.59 -20.03 6.40
N TYR A 342 42.55 -19.66 5.67
CA TYR A 342 42.29 -20.09 4.30
C TYR A 342 41.95 -18.87 3.45
N TRP A 343 42.59 -18.76 2.29
CA TRP A 343 42.29 -17.73 1.30
C TRP A 343 41.88 -18.41 0.00
N GLU A 344 40.70 -18.09 -0.52
CA GLU A 344 40.11 -18.74 -1.69
C GLU A 344 40.10 -20.28 -1.56
N GLY A 345 39.76 -20.76 -0.35
CA GLY A 345 39.74 -22.18 0.00
C GLY A 345 41.11 -22.86 0.14
N THR A 346 42.21 -22.13 -0.03
CA THR A 346 43.58 -22.67 0.13
C THR A 346 44.15 -22.25 1.47
N GLN A 347 44.65 -23.21 2.26
CA GLN A 347 45.27 -22.91 3.54
C GLN A 347 46.55 -22.08 3.35
N VAL A 348 46.66 -20.99 4.10
CA VAL A 348 47.85 -20.14 4.15
C VAL A 348 48.62 -20.36 5.44
N SER A 349 49.90 -19.99 5.46
CA SER A 349 50.83 -20.40 6.51
C SER A 349 50.71 -19.61 7.81
N SER A 350 50.09 -18.42 7.78
CA SER A 350 49.97 -17.54 8.93
C SER A 350 48.83 -16.52 8.78
N GLN A 351 48.48 -15.87 9.89
CA GLN A 351 47.61 -14.69 9.92
C GLN A 351 48.19 -13.54 9.09
N GLU A 352 49.51 -13.34 9.12
CA GLU A 352 50.17 -12.26 8.37
C GLU A 352 50.00 -12.46 6.87
N GLU A 353 50.22 -13.68 6.36
CA GLU A 353 50.00 -14.01 4.95
C GLU A 353 48.53 -13.82 4.55
N TYR A 354 47.59 -14.24 5.41
CA TYR A 354 46.16 -14.00 5.21
C TYR A 354 45.83 -12.51 5.09
N MET A 355 46.33 -11.69 6.01
CA MET A 355 46.08 -10.24 6.01
C MET A 355 46.74 -9.53 4.83
N ASP A 356 47.91 -10.00 4.38
CA ASP A 356 48.57 -9.48 3.18
C ASP A 356 47.75 -9.79 1.92
N LEU A 357 47.16 -10.98 1.81
CA LEU A 357 46.30 -11.36 0.69
C LEU A 357 44.98 -10.57 0.70
N LEU A 358 44.38 -10.39 1.88
CA LEU A 358 43.20 -9.55 2.05
C LEU A 358 43.47 -8.10 1.62
N ASN A 359 44.56 -7.49 2.13
CA ASN A 359 44.89 -6.10 1.83
C ASN A 359 45.30 -5.85 0.37
N GLN A 360 45.72 -6.88 -0.36
CA GLN A 360 45.95 -6.78 -1.80
C GLN A 360 44.66 -6.53 -2.60
N VAL A 361 43.52 -7.04 -2.13
CA VAL A 361 42.23 -6.94 -2.84
C VAL A 361 41.25 -5.98 -2.19
N TYR A 362 41.42 -5.72 -0.88
CA TYR A 362 40.57 -4.86 -0.08
C TYR A 362 41.42 -4.17 0.99
N ASN A 363 41.80 -2.91 0.75
CA ASN A 363 42.66 -2.16 1.66
C ASN A 363 41.90 -1.79 2.94
N THR A 364 42.17 -2.51 4.03
CA THR A 364 41.47 -2.32 5.30
C THR A 364 41.77 -0.98 5.98
N ASP A 365 42.87 -0.34 5.63
CA ASP A 365 43.21 1.00 6.16
C ASP A 365 42.41 2.12 5.47
N GLN A 366 41.87 1.86 4.27
CA GLN A 366 41.01 2.79 3.54
C GLN A 366 39.52 2.52 3.74
N ALA A 367 39.19 1.31 4.19
CA ALA A 367 37.81 0.91 4.45
C ALA A 367 37.19 1.74 5.57
N ILE A 368 35.92 2.07 5.40
CA ILE A 368 35.10 2.75 6.41
C ILE A 368 33.90 1.89 6.78
N THR A 369 33.32 2.19 7.95
CA THR A 369 32.06 1.61 8.39
C THR A 369 30.97 2.69 8.49
N PRO A 370 29.68 2.32 8.44
CA PRO A 370 28.60 3.27 8.73
C PRO A 370 28.76 3.99 10.08
N TYR A 371 29.44 3.36 11.05
CA TYR A 371 29.60 3.84 12.42
C TYR A 371 30.85 4.69 12.64
N ASP A 372 31.66 4.93 11.62
CA ASP A 372 32.88 5.73 11.78
C ASP A 372 32.54 7.16 12.22
N GLY A 373 33.07 7.57 13.37
CA GLY A 373 32.76 8.87 13.98
C GLY A 373 31.35 8.99 14.57
N ALA A 374 30.56 7.92 14.58
CA ALA A 374 29.25 7.90 15.23
C ALA A 374 29.39 7.96 16.76
N GLN A 375 28.36 8.49 17.43
CA GLN A 375 28.27 8.60 18.88
C GLN A 375 27.08 7.80 19.40
N TYR A 376 27.20 7.23 20.60
CA TYR A 376 26.11 6.50 21.23
C TYR A 376 25.34 7.43 22.16
N GLU A 377 24.13 7.84 21.75
CA GLU A 377 23.30 8.81 22.45
C GLU A 377 21.84 8.33 22.48
N GLY A 378 21.15 8.54 23.61
CA GLY A 378 19.72 8.22 23.71
C GLY A 378 19.35 6.74 23.51
N GLY A 379 20.32 5.82 23.58
CA GLY A 379 20.10 4.38 23.35
C GLY A 379 20.27 3.93 21.90
N ARG A 380 20.85 4.76 21.02
CA ARG A 380 21.21 4.39 19.65
C ARG A 380 22.52 5.06 19.20
N TYR A 381 23.07 4.59 18.08
CA TYR A 381 24.14 5.31 17.39
C TYR A 381 23.57 6.47 16.55
N VAL A 382 24.24 7.63 16.60
CA VAL A 382 23.88 8.86 15.88
C VAL A 382 25.11 9.47 15.22
N GLY A 383 24.90 10.28 14.18
CA GLY A 383 25.96 10.92 13.41
C GLY A 383 26.41 10.11 12.20
N ASN A 384 27.28 10.70 11.38
CA ASN A 384 27.76 10.11 10.12
C ASN A 384 26.64 9.66 9.15
N GLY A 385 25.47 10.31 9.19
CA GLY A 385 24.32 9.94 8.35
C GLY A 385 23.64 8.62 8.75
N LEU A 386 23.89 8.11 9.96
CA LEU A 386 23.06 7.03 10.53
C LEU A 386 21.66 7.57 10.84
N CYS A 387 20.67 6.80 10.43
CA CYS A 387 19.26 7.15 10.47
C CYS A 387 18.47 6.10 11.25
N ASP A 388 17.52 6.55 12.05
CA ASP A 388 16.34 5.77 12.42
C ASP A 388 15.32 5.71 11.26
N TYR A 389 14.17 5.07 11.50
CA TYR A 389 13.15 4.85 10.48
C TYR A 389 12.64 6.14 9.82
N ASN A 390 12.39 7.21 10.57
CA ASN A 390 11.89 8.45 9.96
C ASN A 390 13.02 9.20 9.26
N GLU A 391 14.21 9.23 9.89
CA GLU A 391 15.39 9.90 9.36
C GLU A 391 15.82 9.32 8.00
N ILE A 392 15.67 8.00 7.78
CA ILE A 392 16.09 7.38 6.51
C ILE A 392 15.13 7.68 5.37
N ILE A 393 13.82 7.75 5.64
CA ILE A 393 12.82 8.17 4.66
C ILE A 393 13.09 9.61 4.24
N GLU A 394 13.42 10.49 5.19
CA GLU A 394 13.83 11.87 4.88
C GLU A 394 15.14 11.92 4.08
N ALA A 395 16.15 11.12 4.45
CA ALA A 395 17.41 11.05 3.72
C ALA A 395 17.23 10.58 2.27
N ILE A 396 16.39 9.56 2.02
CA ILE A 396 16.07 9.08 0.68
C ILE A 396 15.39 10.16 -0.16
N ASN A 397 14.42 10.86 0.41
CA ASN A 397 13.70 11.92 -0.31
C ASN A 397 14.63 13.09 -0.68
N ASN A 398 15.58 13.43 0.19
CA ASN A 398 16.48 14.58 0.02
C ASN A 398 17.79 14.29 -0.73
N TYR A 399 18.11 13.03 -1.05
CA TYR A 399 19.28 12.66 -1.86
C TYR A 399 19.17 13.16 -3.30
#